data_AF-A0A2N9J249-F1
#
_entry.id   AF-A0A2N9J249-F1
#
_cell.length_a   1.000
_cell.length_b   1.000
_cell.length_c   1.000
_cell.angle_alpha   90.00
_cell.angle_beta   90.00
_cell.angle_gamma   90.00
#
_symmetry.space_group_name_H-M   'P 1'
#
loop_
_entity.id
_entity.type
_entity.pdbx_description
1 polymer ?
#
loop_
_entity_poly.entity_id
_entity_poly.type
_entity_poly.pdbx_seq_one_letter_code
_entity_poly.pdbx_strand_id
1 'polypeptide(L)'
;MKVVAVPSHSEADCYSLADSVLHSLLEFQPELWGLPPFEDWVDNALPIEPIHVSNVTVNGSVCEVIGNGPSALPDQVFGLYFGWAKVDTHESFKVVVCIGWDQCSCIAKRKFHICIIDGNIDCISGQRIQLQLVGYIRGLNNKDIASMTVEVLEEYKSIANASMDLTMFVHHSCEPLFSEACSVEDSCGCDLKD
;
A
#
# COMPACT_ATOMS: atom_id res chain seq x y z
N MET A 1 -23.86 3.85 -23.12
CA MET A 1 -23.42 3.77 -21.71
C MET A 1 -21.92 3.82 -21.75
N LYS A 2 -21.28 4.74 -21.04
CA LYS A 2 -19.82 4.70 -20.89
C LYS A 2 -19.48 3.79 -19.72
N VAL A 3 -18.40 3.03 -19.82
CA VAL A 3 -18.01 2.01 -18.83
C VAL A 3 -16.56 2.20 -18.42
N VAL A 4 -16.33 2.25 -17.11
CA VAL A 4 -15.00 2.07 -16.50
C VAL A 4 -14.90 0.65 -15.97
N ALA A 5 -13.77 -0.01 -16.21
CA ALA A 5 -13.45 -1.29 -15.62
C ALA A 5 -12.26 -1.15 -14.65
N VAL A 6 -12.31 -1.87 -13.54
CA VAL A 6 -11.20 -2.04 -12.60
C VAL A 6 -10.94 -3.55 -12.47
N PRO A 7 -10.23 -4.14 -13.45
CA PRO A 7 -10.08 -5.59 -13.52
C PRO A 7 -9.06 -6.11 -12.49
N SER A 8 -9.05 -7.42 -12.32
CA SER A 8 -7.88 -8.10 -11.74
C SER A 8 -6.67 -7.93 -12.66
N HIS A 9 -5.45 -8.00 -12.12
CA HIS A 9 -4.25 -7.74 -12.91
C HIS A 9 -4.13 -8.72 -14.10
N SER A 10 -4.50 -9.99 -13.89
CA SER A 10 -4.45 -11.04 -14.93
C SER A 10 -5.47 -10.86 -16.05
N GLU A 11 -6.51 -10.05 -15.85
CA GLU A 11 -7.61 -9.89 -16.81
C GLU A 11 -7.62 -8.52 -17.47
N ALA A 12 -6.62 -7.66 -17.22
CA ALA A 12 -6.63 -6.29 -17.74
C ALA A 12 -6.85 -6.21 -19.27
N ASP A 13 -6.28 -7.14 -20.03
CA ASP A 13 -6.42 -7.22 -21.49
C ASP A 13 -7.81 -7.70 -21.95
N CYS A 14 -8.60 -8.30 -21.06
CA CYS A 14 -9.94 -8.83 -21.36
C CYS A 14 -11.03 -7.74 -21.40
N TYR A 15 -10.73 -6.52 -20.94
CA TYR A 15 -11.71 -5.43 -20.83
C TYR A 15 -11.55 -4.36 -21.93
N SER A 16 -11.10 -4.75 -23.13
CA SER A 16 -10.97 -3.87 -24.30
C SER A 16 -12.27 -3.18 -24.76
N LEU A 17 -13.42 -3.63 -24.25
CA LEU A 17 -14.73 -3.02 -24.50
C LEU A 17 -15.07 -1.84 -23.56
N ALA A 18 -14.32 -1.64 -22.48
CA ALA A 18 -14.51 -0.50 -21.58
C ALA A 18 -13.92 0.77 -22.20
N ASP A 19 -14.54 1.93 -21.95
CA ASP A 19 -14.01 3.22 -22.40
C ASP A 19 -12.73 3.61 -21.61
N SER A 20 -12.58 3.07 -20.39
CA SER A 20 -11.37 3.22 -19.58
C SER A 20 -11.16 2.00 -18.67
N VAL A 21 -9.89 1.60 -18.52
CA VAL A 21 -9.46 0.53 -17.64
C VAL A 21 -8.49 1.13 -16.62
N LEU A 22 -8.82 1.04 -15.33
CA LEU A 22 -8.01 1.54 -14.22
C LEU A 22 -7.37 0.37 -13.46
N HIS A 23 -6.28 0.62 -12.74
CA HIS A 23 -5.67 -0.41 -11.89
C HIS A 23 -6.31 -0.41 -10.50
N SER A 24 -6.55 0.79 -9.96
CA SER A 24 -7.26 0.99 -8.71
C SER A 24 -8.54 1.79 -8.91
N LEU A 25 -9.54 1.54 -8.06
CA LEU A 25 -10.73 2.39 -8.00
C LEU A 25 -10.37 3.83 -7.56
N LEU A 26 -9.28 3.99 -6.79
CA LEU A 26 -8.80 5.28 -6.31
C LEU A 26 -8.27 6.19 -7.44
N GLU A 27 -8.04 5.64 -8.63
CA GLU A 27 -7.65 6.39 -9.84
C GLU A 27 -8.85 7.05 -10.52
N PHE A 28 -10.08 6.68 -10.13
CA PHE A 28 -11.27 7.15 -10.81
C PHE A 28 -11.48 8.65 -10.57
N GLN A 29 -11.56 9.41 -11.66
CA GLN A 29 -11.84 10.85 -11.69
C GLN A 29 -13.27 11.06 -12.24
N PRO A 30 -14.28 11.25 -11.37
CA PRO A 30 -15.67 11.34 -11.79
C PRO A 30 -15.94 12.48 -12.79
N GLU A 31 -15.18 13.56 -12.73
CA GLU A 31 -15.34 14.79 -13.52
C GLU A 31 -15.10 14.52 -15.02
N LEU A 32 -14.18 13.59 -15.35
CA LEU A 32 -13.95 13.14 -16.73
C LEU A 32 -15.18 12.43 -17.33
N TRP A 33 -16.13 12.06 -16.47
CA TRP A 33 -17.37 11.36 -16.81
C TRP A 33 -18.60 12.24 -16.66
N GLY A 34 -18.41 13.55 -16.37
CA GLY A 34 -19.50 14.49 -16.12
C GLY A 34 -20.19 14.28 -14.77
N LEU A 35 -19.55 13.57 -13.85
CA LEU A 35 -19.99 13.39 -12.46
C LEU A 35 -19.30 14.45 -11.57
N PRO A 36 -19.88 14.79 -10.42
CA PRO A 36 -19.23 15.70 -9.47
C PRO A 36 -17.95 15.07 -8.88
N PRO A 37 -16.94 15.89 -8.53
CA PRO A 37 -15.74 15.44 -7.84
C PRO A 37 -16.05 14.76 -6.51
N PHE A 38 -15.16 13.89 -6.06
CA PHE A 38 -15.20 13.41 -4.68
C PHE A 38 -14.77 14.53 -3.71
N GLU A 39 -15.44 14.61 -2.56
CA GLU A 39 -15.21 15.64 -1.53
C GLU A 39 -14.37 15.13 -0.34
N ASP A 40 -13.87 13.89 -0.43
CA ASP A 40 -13.11 13.20 0.61
C ASP A 40 -11.59 13.48 0.57
N TRP A 41 -11.10 14.13 -0.49
CA TRP A 41 -9.72 14.57 -0.60
C TRP A 41 -9.41 15.75 0.32
N VAL A 42 -8.30 15.64 1.05
CA VAL A 42 -7.79 16.67 1.95
C VAL A 42 -6.35 16.98 1.60
N ASP A 43 -6.06 18.23 1.24
CA ASP A 43 -4.71 18.71 0.92
C ASP A 43 -3.93 17.83 -0.10
N ASN A 44 -4.62 17.34 -1.13
CA ASN A 44 -4.10 16.43 -2.18
C ASN A 44 -3.80 15.00 -1.71
N ALA A 45 -4.37 14.58 -0.58
CA ALA A 45 -4.36 13.20 -0.12
C ALA A 45 -5.77 12.71 0.16
N LEU A 46 -6.02 11.45 -0.16
CA LEU A 46 -7.25 10.75 0.14
C LEU A 46 -7.03 9.86 1.38
N PRO A 47 -7.73 10.10 2.50
CA PRO A 47 -7.79 9.16 3.62
C PRO A 47 -8.38 7.83 3.16
N ILE A 48 -7.74 6.72 3.53
CA ILE A 48 -8.22 5.36 3.20
C ILE A 48 -8.34 4.52 4.46
N GLU A 49 -9.11 3.44 4.37
CA GLU A 49 -9.05 2.39 5.38
C GLU A 49 -7.62 1.80 5.43
N PRO A 50 -7.00 1.67 6.62
CA PRO A 50 -5.60 1.28 6.71
C PRO A 50 -5.30 -0.06 6.06
N ILE A 51 -4.33 -0.06 5.14
CA ILE A 51 -3.84 -1.26 4.49
C ILE A 51 -2.58 -1.73 5.23
N HIS A 52 -2.67 -2.90 5.84
CA HIS A 52 -1.57 -3.52 6.56
C HIS A 52 -0.83 -4.52 5.66
N VAL A 53 0.47 -4.32 5.49
CA VAL A 53 1.34 -5.21 4.72
C VAL A 53 2.45 -5.72 5.62
N SER A 54 2.46 -7.02 5.90
CA SER A 54 3.51 -7.66 6.69
C SER A 54 4.55 -8.32 5.80
N ASN A 55 5.73 -8.60 6.37
CA ASN A 55 6.81 -9.36 5.73
C ASN A 55 7.35 -8.73 4.44
N VAL A 56 7.42 -7.39 4.38
CA VAL A 56 8.07 -6.69 3.28
C VAL A 56 9.59 -6.73 3.48
N THR A 57 10.33 -7.26 2.50
CA THR A 57 11.79 -7.27 2.54
C THR A 57 12.33 -6.12 1.69
N VAL A 58 13.14 -5.26 2.30
CA VAL A 58 13.72 -4.09 1.64
C VAL A 58 15.10 -4.42 1.09
N ASN A 59 15.32 -4.21 -0.21
CA ASN A 59 16.64 -4.32 -0.84
C ASN A 59 16.97 -3.05 -1.65
N GLY A 60 17.63 -2.09 -1.01
CA GLY A 60 17.80 -0.75 -1.58
C GLY A 60 16.46 -0.02 -1.69
N SER A 61 16.18 0.62 -2.83
CA SER A 61 14.91 1.35 -3.06
C SER A 61 13.76 0.47 -3.57
N VAL A 62 14.06 -0.77 -3.99
CA VAL A 62 13.08 -1.72 -4.50
C VAL A 62 12.81 -2.76 -3.43
N CYS A 63 11.53 -2.92 -3.11
CA CYS A 63 11.08 -3.92 -2.14
C CYS A 63 10.23 -4.96 -2.85
N GLU A 64 10.51 -6.22 -2.55
CA GLU A 64 9.70 -7.34 -3.03
C GLU A 64 8.81 -7.81 -1.90
N VAL A 65 7.52 -7.95 -2.21
CA VAL A 65 6.59 -8.67 -1.33
C VAL A 65 6.55 -10.11 -1.76
N ILE A 66 7.07 -10.99 -0.89
CA ILE A 66 7.04 -12.43 -1.08
C ILE A 66 5.78 -12.94 -0.37
N GLY A 67 4.69 -13.12 -1.12
CA GLY A 67 3.44 -13.61 -0.55
C GLY A 67 2.60 -14.40 -1.54
N ASN A 68 2.63 -15.73 -1.42
CA ASN A 68 1.63 -16.65 -2.01
C ASN A 68 0.69 -17.18 -0.90
N GLY A 69 0.17 -16.27 -0.05
CA GLY A 69 -0.73 -16.60 1.05
C GLY A 69 -1.93 -15.63 1.11
N PRO A 70 -2.94 -15.90 1.96
CA PRO A 70 -4.13 -15.05 2.14
C PRO A 70 -3.84 -13.62 2.63
N SER A 71 -2.57 -13.32 2.93
CA SER A 71 -2.03 -11.98 3.19
C SER A 71 -1.62 -11.23 1.91
N ALA A 72 -1.93 -11.75 0.72
CA ALA A 72 -1.71 -11.06 -0.54
C ALA A 72 -2.70 -9.89 -0.66
N LEU A 73 -2.17 -8.69 -0.86
CA LEU A 73 -2.99 -7.51 -1.11
C LEU A 73 -3.91 -7.72 -2.32
N PRO A 74 -5.10 -7.12 -2.35
CA PRO A 74 -5.96 -7.11 -3.54
C PRO A 74 -5.21 -6.57 -4.76
N ASP A 75 -5.53 -7.09 -5.95
CA ASP A 75 -4.89 -6.67 -7.21
C ASP A 75 -5.03 -5.17 -7.49
N GLN A 76 -6.13 -4.60 -7.00
CA GLN A 76 -6.51 -3.21 -7.16
C GLN A 76 -5.75 -2.25 -6.23
N VAL A 77 -4.92 -2.77 -5.31
CA VAL A 77 -4.00 -1.93 -4.53
C VAL A 77 -2.81 -1.57 -5.42
N PHE A 78 -2.96 -0.46 -6.13
CA PHE A 78 -2.04 0.08 -7.12
C PHE A 78 -1.99 1.61 -6.99
N GLY A 79 -0.84 2.22 -7.24
CA GLY A 79 -0.65 3.68 -7.18
C GLY A 79 0.27 4.13 -6.05
N LEU A 80 0.13 5.40 -5.68
CA LEU A 80 0.99 6.08 -4.70
C LEU A 80 0.28 6.24 -3.36
N TYR A 81 0.86 5.65 -2.32
CA TYR A 81 0.35 5.65 -0.95
C TYR A 81 1.35 6.28 0.02
N PHE A 82 0.89 6.59 1.22
CA PHE A 82 1.76 6.96 2.33
C PHE A 82 1.27 6.37 3.66
N GLY A 83 2.18 6.32 4.62
CA GLY A 83 1.89 5.83 5.96
C GLY A 83 3.16 5.52 6.73
N TRP A 84 3.12 4.44 7.51
CA TRP A 84 4.18 4.10 8.45
C TRP A 84 4.87 2.79 8.05
N ALA A 85 6.19 2.79 8.12
CA ALA A 85 7.02 1.59 8.06
C ALA A 85 7.58 1.30 9.45
N LYS A 86 7.27 0.13 9.98
CA LYS A 86 7.75 -0.32 11.28
C LYS A 86 8.83 -1.38 11.11
N VAL A 87 9.97 -1.12 11.73
CA VAL A 87 11.12 -2.04 11.79
C VAL A 87 11.18 -2.57 13.22
N ASP A 88 10.76 -3.82 13.40
CA ASP A 88 10.65 -4.46 14.72
C ASP A 88 9.85 -3.60 15.74
N THR A 89 10.06 -3.76 17.05
CA THR A 89 9.25 -3.12 18.10
C THR A 89 9.60 -1.66 18.39
N HIS A 90 10.74 -1.14 17.90
CA HIS A 90 11.33 0.08 18.44
C HIS A 90 11.23 1.34 17.57
N GLU A 91 11.09 1.23 16.24
CA GLU A 91 11.12 2.41 15.37
C GLU A 91 10.07 2.37 14.26
N SER A 92 9.41 3.51 14.04
CA SER A 92 8.42 3.71 12.98
C SER A 92 8.81 4.93 12.15
N PHE A 93 8.85 4.75 10.82
CA PHE A 93 9.25 5.75 9.85
C PHE A 93 8.05 6.20 9.03
N LYS A 94 7.92 7.51 8.78
CA LYS A 94 7.00 8.02 7.77
C LYS A 94 7.52 7.64 6.39
N VAL A 95 6.66 7.04 5.56
CA VAL A 95 7.04 6.56 4.23
C VAL A 95 6.02 6.94 3.16
N VAL A 96 6.54 7.13 1.95
CA VAL A 96 5.79 7.11 0.69
C VAL A 96 6.06 5.78 0.00
N VAL A 97 5.02 5.16 -0.53
CA VAL A 97 5.05 3.81 -1.10
C VAL A 97 4.38 3.80 -2.46
N CYS A 98 5.15 3.55 -3.51
CA CYS A 98 4.60 3.26 -4.84
C CYS A 98 4.34 1.75 -4.94
N ILE A 99 3.10 1.37 -5.26
CA ILE A 99 2.71 -0.03 -5.43
C ILE A 99 2.34 -0.25 -6.89
N GLY A 100 2.99 -1.23 -7.51
CA GLY A 100 2.73 -1.62 -8.89
C GLY A 100 3.05 -3.08 -9.18
N TRP A 101 3.06 -3.42 -10.48
CA TRP A 101 3.31 -4.77 -10.97
C TRP A 101 4.56 -4.80 -11.84
N ASP A 102 5.44 -5.77 -11.60
CA ASP A 102 6.55 -6.08 -12.49
C ASP A 102 6.11 -7.09 -13.56
N GLN A 103 6.30 -6.71 -14.83
CA GLN A 103 5.89 -7.51 -15.99
C GLN A 103 7.02 -8.43 -16.51
N CYS A 104 8.16 -8.52 -15.81
CA CYS A 104 9.35 -9.21 -16.31
C CYS A 104 9.32 -10.75 -16.23
N SER A 105 8.22 -11.42 -15.83
CA SER A 105 8.20 -12.89 -15.80
C SER A 105 6.82 -13.50 -16.03
N CYS A 106 6.77 -14.81 -16.32
CA CYS A 106 5.54 -15.61 -16.42
C CYS A 106 4.66 -15.62 -15.15
N ILE A 107 5.13 -14.99 -14.07
CA ILE A 107 4.40 -14.73 -12.84
C ILE A 107 4.43 -13.22 -12.59
N ALA A 108 3.26 -12.58 -12.56
CA ALA A 108 3.15 -11.20 -12.15
C ALA A 108 3.57 -11.05 -10.68
N LYS A 109 4.58 -10.21 -10.43
CA LYS A 109 5.06 -9.94 -9.07
C LYS A 109 4.69 -8.52 -8.67
N ARG A 110 4.21 -8.37 -7.43
CA ARG A 110 3.96 -7.04 -6.87
C ARG A 110 5.29 -6.38 -6.51
N LYS A 111 5.45 -5.13 -6.94
CA LYS A 111 6.65 -4.33 -6.71
C LYS A 111 6.30 -3.11 -5.88
N PHE A 112 7.10 -2.90 -4.85
CA PHE A 112 7.01 -1.75 -3.96
C PHE A 112 8.25 -0.88 -4.15
N HIS A 113 8.06 0.43 -4.29
CA HIS A 113 9.16 1.38 -4.13
C HIS A 113 8.85 2.22 -2.90
N ILE A 114 9.71 2.10 -1.89
CA ILE A 114 9.51 2.71 -0.58
C ILE A 114 10.52 3.84 -0.45
N CYS A 115 10.05 5.00 -0.02
CA CYS A 115 10.87 6.18 0.26
C CYS A 115 10.54 6.69 1.66
N ILE A 116 11.57 6.83 2.49
CA ILE A 116 11.42 7.45 3.81
C ILE A 116 11.32 8.97 3.61
N ILE A 117 10.38 9.60 4.32
CA ILE A 117 10.13 11.05 4.19
C ILE A 117 11.31 11.84 4.77
N ASP A 118 11.63 11.61 6.04
CA ASP A 118 12.64 12.39 6.78
C ASP A 118 13.98 11.64 6.92
N GLY A 119 14.32 10.75 6.00
CA GLY A 119 15.47 9.86 6.17
C GLY A 119 15.93 9.12 4.92
N ASN A 120 16.91 8.25 5.13
CA ASN A 120 17.49 7.42 4.08
C ASN A 120 17.01 5.98 4.22
N ILE A 121 16.62 5.34 3.11
CA ILE A 121 16.17 3.95 3.04
C ILE A 121 17.16 2.95 3.67
N ASP A 122 18.43 3.32 3.78
CA ASP A 122 19.47 2.54 4.45
C ASP A 122 19.11 2.15 5.90
N CYS A 123 18.27 2.92 6.61
CA CYS A 123 17.84 2.53 7.96
C CYS A 123 16.88 1.35 7.99
N ILE A 124 16.26 0.97 6.87
CA ILE A 124 15.36 -0.19 6.78
C ILE A 124 15.86 -1.26 5.79
N SER A 125 16.97 -1.00 5.10
CA SER A 125 17.57 -1.90 4.12
C SER A 125 18.05 -3.21 4.75
N GLY A 126 17.75 -4.35 4.13
CA GLY A 126 18.09 -5.68 4.63
C GLY A 126 17.20 -6.16 5.79
N GLN A 127 16.21 -5.37 6.20
CA GLN A 127 15.28 -5.69 7.29
C GLN A 127 13.93 -6.16 6.76
N ARG A 128 13.19 -6.88 7.60
CA ARG A 128 11.77 -7.17 7.39
C ARG A 128 10.95 -6.09 8.07
N ILE A 129 10.08 -5.45 7.31
CA ILE A 129 9.24 -4.35 7.80
C ILE A 129 7.76 -4.70 7.73
N GLN A 130 6.98 -3.99 8.54
CA GLN A 130 5.53 -3.93 8.43
C GLN A 130 5.13 -2.55 7.94
N LEU A 131 4.27 -2.48 6.93
CA LEU A 131 3.69 -1.25 6.42
C LEU A 131 2.26 -1.09 6.92
N GLN A 132 1.91 0.12 7.30
CA GLN A 132 0.55 0.56 7.52
C GLN A 132 0.31 1.77 6.61
N LEU A 133 -0.40 1.57 5.51
CA LEU A 133 -0.75 2.64 4.56
C LEU A 133 -2.08 3.25 4.99
N VAL A 134 -2.12 4.57 5.16
CA VAL A 134 -3.28 5.30 5.71
C VAL A 134 -3.85 6.33 4.74
N GLY A 135 -3.13 6.63 3.66
CA GLY A 135 -3.58 7.57 2.66
C GLY A 135 -3.08 7.24 1.26
N TYR A 136 -3.77 7.81 0.29
CA TYR A 136 -3.50 7.70 -1.14
C TYR A 136 -3.26 9.09 -1.73
N ILE A 137 -2.29 9.23 -2.64
CA ILE A 137 -1.96 10.51 -3.28
C ILE A 137 -2.44 10.54 -4.72
N ARG A 138 -2.16 9.48 -5.50
CA ARG A 138 -2.54 9.43 -6.92
C ARG A 138 -2.32 8.07 -7.56
N GLY A 139 -2.94 7.93 -8.73
CA GLY A 139 -2.64 6.85 -9.67
C GLY A 139 -1.22 6.95 -10.20
N LEU A 140 -0.63 5.80 -10.52
CA LEU A 140 0.61 5.74 -11.28
C LEU A 140 0.36 4.91 -12.54
N ASN A 141 1.31 4.92 -13.46
CA ASN A 141 1.45 3.85 -14.44
C ASN A 141 2.85 3.25 -14.29
N ASN A 142 3.09 2.08 -14.90
CA ASN A 142 4.40 1.41 -14.77
C ASN A 142 5.58 2.26 -15.28
N LYS A 143 5.35 3.19 -16.21
CA LYS A 143 6.37 4.12 -16.68
C LYS A 143 6.65 5.20 -15.64
N ASP A 144 5.61 5.75 -15.01
CA ASP A 144 5.71 6.79 -13.97
C ASP A 144 6.61 6.34 -12.81
N ILE A 145 6.49 5.07 -12.40
CA ILE A 145 7.32 4.49 -11.33
C ILE A 145 8.80 4.47 -11.73
N ALA A 146 9.11 4.10 -12.98
CA ALA A 146 10.48 4.00 -13.47
C ALA A 146 11.11 5.36 -13.80
N SER A 147 10.29 6.36 -14.14
CA SER A 147 10.73 7.68 -14.58
C SER A 147 10.53 8.78 -13.53
N MET A 148 10.25 8.43 -12.27
CA MET A 148 9.99 9.41 -11.21
C MET A 148 11.23 10.26 -10.96
N THR A 149 11.12 11.58 -11.15
CA THR A 149 12.21 12.51 -10.87
C THR A 149 12.31 12.79 -9.37
N VAL A 150 13.48 13.27 -8.94
CA VAL A 150 13.71 13.67 -7.54
C VAL A 150 12.72 14.76 -7.11
N GLU A 151 12.48 15.76 -7.97
CA GLU A 151 11.56 16.87 -7.66
C GLU A 151 10.13 16.38 -7.40
N VAL A 152 9.63 15.48 -8.25
CA VAL A 152 8.29 14.90 -8.10
C VAL A 152 8.19 14.03 -6.85
N LEU A 153 9.24 13.28 -6.53
CA LEU A 153 9.29 12.50 -5.30
C LEU A 153 9.27 13.38 -4.05
N GLU A 154 10.01 14.50 -4.04
CA GLU A 154 10.04 15.44 -2.92
C GLU A 154 8.69 16.16 -2.74
N GLU A 155 7.96 16.44 -3.83
CA GLU A 155 6.58 16.93 -3.75
C GLU A 155 5.67 15.92 -3.03
N TYR A 156 5.74 14.64 -3.40
CA TYR A 156 4.94 13.60 -2.75
C TYR A 156 5.31 13.37 -1.29
N LYS A 157 6.60 13.47 -0.95
CA LYS A 157 7.04 13.46 0.46
C LYS A 157 6.45 14.63 1.22
N SER A 158 6.43 15.84 0.63
CA SER A 158 5.85 17.03 1.24
C SER A 158 4.34 16.85 1.51
N ILE A 159 3.59 16.37 0.51
CA ILE A 159 2.15 16.07 0.64
C ILE A 159 1.92 15.03 1.76
N ALA A 160 2.65 13.92 1.71
CA ALA A 160 2.53 12.86 2.71
C ALA A 160 2.88 13.37 4.11
N ASN A 161 3.95 14.16 4.27
CA ASN A 161 4.37 14.65 5.57
C ASN A 161 3.32 15.58 6.18
N ALA A 162 2.80 16.53 5.39
CA ALA A 162 1.74 17.43 5.82
C ALA A 162 0.45 16.66 6.17
N SER A 163 0.10 15.65 5.38
CA SER A 163 -1.09 14.82 5.60
C SER A 163 -0.98 13.99 6.89
N MET A 164 0.20 13.45 7.19
CA MET A 164 0.42 12.59 8.36
C MET A 164 0.34 13.33 9.70
N ASP A 165 0.34 14.67 9.70
CA ASP A 165 0.12 15.48 10.90
C ASP A 165 -1.38 15.78 11.15
N LEU A 166 -2.26 15.44 10.20
CA LEU A 166 -3.71 15.62 10.32
C LEU A 166 -4.35 14.44 11.06
N THR A 167 -5.32 14.74 11.93
CA THR A 167 -5.95 13.74 12.81
C THR A 167 -6.56 12.55 12.08
N MET A 168 -7.12 12.76 10.88
CA MET A 168 -7.76 11.72 10.09
C MET A 168 -6.82 10.61 9.60
N PHE A 169 -5.52 10.90 9.50
CA PHE A 169 -4.50 9.90 9.15
C PHE A 169 -3.79 9.33 10.40
N VAL A 170 -3.85 10.04 11.54
CA VAL A 170 -3.20 9.64 12.80
C VAL A 170 -4.03 8.64 13.60
N HIS A 171 -5.35 8.70 13.54
CA HIS A 171 -6.24 7.85 14.37
C HIS A 171 -6.02 6.34 14.19
N HIS A 172 -5.35 5.90 13.13
CA HIS A 172 -5.03 4.50 12.86
C HIS A 172 -3.66 4.04 13.40
N SER A 173 -2.80 4.96 13.85
CA SER A 173 -1.49 4.64 14.46
C SER A 173 -1.61 4.05 15.88
N CYS A 174 -2.78 4.18 16.51
CA CYS A 174 -3.03 3.83 17.92
C CYS A 174 -3.94 2.61 18.11
N GLU A 175 -4.19 1.82 17.07
CA GLU A 175 -4.68 0.45 17.28
C GLU A 175 -3.48 -0.47 17.52
N PRO A 176 -3.46 -1.25 18.61
CA PRO A 176 -2.38 -2.18 18.84
C PRO A 176 -2.42 -3.25 17.75
N LEU A 177 -1.48 -3.19 16.81
CA LEU A 177 -1.23 -4.18 15.75
C LEU A 177 -0.99 -5.63 16.27
N PHE A 178 -1.06 -5.84 17.58
CA PHE A 178 -0.85 -7.10 18.26
C PHE A 178 -1.86 -7.23 19.41
N SER A 179 -3.04 -7.78 19.13
CA SER A 179 -3.62 -8.69 20.12
C SER A 179 -2.88 -10.00 19.92
N GLU A 180 -1.91 -10.29 20.78
CA GLU A 180 -1.46 -11.67 20.94
C GLU A 180 -2.72 -12.51 21.13
N ALA A 181 -3.01 -13.40 20.19
CA ALA A 181 -3.88 -14.51 20.48
C ALA A 181 -3.16 -15.29 21.58
N CYS A 182 -3.58 -15.11 22.84
CA CYS A 182 -3.20 -16.04 23.89
C CYS A 182 -3.61 -17.41 23.39
N SER A 183 -2.61 -18.20 22.99
CA SER A 183 -2.74 -19.62 22.78
C SER A 183 -3.26 -20.20 24.09
N VAL A 184 -4.53 -20.56 24.10
CA VAL A 184 -5.05 -21.49 25.08
C VAL A 184 -4.38 -22.82 24.76
N GLU A 185 -3.25 -23.08 25.42
CA GLU A 185 -2.71 -24.41 25.56
C GLU A 185 -3.75 -25.22 26.32
N ASP A 186 -4.55 -25.99 25.59
CA ASP A 186 -5.45 -26.98 26.17
C ASP A 186 -4.57 -28.17 26.59
N SER A 187 -3.95 -28.04 27.77
CA SER A 187 -3.22 -29.12 28.43
C SER A 187 -4.22 -30.14 28.97
N CYS A 188 -4.67 -31.06 28.11
CA CYS A 188 -5.49 -32.19 28.55
C CYS A 188 -4.58 -33.40 28.84
N GLY A 189 -4.02 -33.40 30.04
CA GLY A 189 -3.55 -34.59 30.76
C GLY A 189 -3.97 -34.40 32.21
N CYS A 190 -4.51 -35.36 32.95
CA CYS A 190 -4.62 -36.80 32.82
C CYS A 190 -5.85 -37.18 33.67
N ASP A 191 -6.46 -38.36 33.44
CA ASP A 191 -6.70 -39.28 34.56
C ASP A 191 -7.14 -40.66 34.02
N LEU A 192 -6.21 -41.60 34.15
CA LEU A 192 -6.53 -43.02 34.30
C LEU A 192 -7.22 -43.20 35.66
N LYS A 193 -8.29 -43.99 35.68
CA LYS A 193 -8.66 -44.76 36.87
C LYS A 193 -9.39 -46.04 36.47
N ASP A 194 -8.65 -47.13 36.68
CA ASP A 194 -9.01 -48.51 37.04
C ASP A 194 -10.25 -49.17 36.39
#